data_AF-A0A0B8PE11-F1
#
_entry.id   AF-A0A0B8PE11-F1
#
_cell.length_a   1.000
_cell.length_b   1.000
_cell.length_c   1.000
_cell.angle_alpha   90.00
_cell.angle_beta   90.00
_cell.angle_gamma   90.00
#
_symmetry.space_group_name_H-M   'P 1'
#
loop_
_entity.id
_entity.type
_entity.pdbx_description
1 polymer ?
#
loop_
_entity_poly.entity_id
_entity_poly.type
_entity_poly.pdbx_seq_one_letter_code
_entity_poly.pdbx_strand_id
1 'polypeptide(L)'
;MVEFIKNSSIKTIGIWLSVIRLMIPIAISVKILEEFGAIEFLGSLLEPLMISIGLPGVLGLVWAVALITNLWTAALVFVTISSGMEITSAEVTILGIMMLFAHGLPLEIRMAQKCGVGAVFSIILRVGSAIITAYLFNWIFTSNSILQDQATIYISTNNLIESTYFDWVINQLQSYIIVFIMLFVLTIVLDLLKHFGLVHKLGEILSPYFKLMGLSKSVHPLLL
;
A
#
# COMPACT_ATOMS: atom_id res chain seq x y z
N MET A 1 2.99 -31.41 -13.81
CA MET A 1 3.62 -30.44 -12.89
C MET A 1 4.54 -29.46 -13.61
N VAL A 2 5.49 -29.92 -14.45
CA VAL A 2 6.41 -29.03 -15.19
C VAL A 2 5.69 -28.10 -16.17
N GLU A 3 4.72 -28.61 -16.92
CA GLU A 3 3.93 -27.81 -17.88
C GLU A 3 3.02 -26.78 -17.19
N PHE A 4 2.52 -27.12 -16.01
CA PHE A 4 1.76 -26.21 -15.14
C PHE A 4 2.64 -25.05 -14.67
N ILE A 5 3.82 -25.34 -14.12
CA ILE A 5 4.79 -24.32 -13.65
C ILE A 5 5.26 -23.44 -14.83
N LYS A 6 5.50 -24.03 -16.00
CA LYS A 6 5.91 -23.31 -17.21
C LYS A 6 4.83 -22.31 -17.64
N ASN A 7 3.57 -22.73 -17.67
CA ASN A 7 2.45 -21.85 -18.03
C ASN A 7 2.22 -20.74 -17.00
N SER A 8 2.33 -21.03 -15.70
CA SER A 8 2.26 -19.99 -14.66
C SER A 8 3.40 -18.98 -14.80
N SER A 9 4.63 -19.45 -15.04
CA SER A 9 5.82 -18.57 -15.21
C SER A 9 5.66 -17.59 -16.38
N ILE A 10 5.18 -18.06 -17.54
CA ILE A 10 4.97 -17.20 -18.72
C ILE A 10 3.93 -16.11 -18.41
N LYS A 11 2.83 -16.46 -17.74
CA LYS A 11 1.82 -15.49 -17.30
C LYS A 11 2.43 -14.47 -16.34
N THR A 12 3.18 -14.92 -15.33
CA THR A 12 3.83 -14.04 -14.36
C THR A 12 4.76 -13.04 -15.05
N ILE A 13 5.60 -13.50 -15.98
CA ILE A 13 6.53 -12.63 -16.73
C ILE A 13 5.76 -11.55 -17.50
N GLY A 14 4.66 -11.92 -18.18
CA GLY A 14 3.84 -10.96 -18.92
C GLY A 14 3.20 -9.89 -18.02
N ILE A 15 2.71 -10.29 -16.84
CA ILE A 15 2.15 -9.36 -15.84
C ILE A 15 3.27 -8.48 -15.28
N TRP A 16 4.40 -9.07 -14.90
CA TRP A 16 5.52 -8.37 -14.30
C TRP A 16 6.13 -7.33 -15.23
N LEU A 17 6.34 -7.64 -16.52
CA LEU A 17 6.77 -6.67 -17.52
C LEU A 17 5.77 -5.51 -17.67
N SER A 18 4.47 -5.80 -17.61
CA SER A 18 3.41 -4.79 -17.67
C SER A 18 3.40 -3.87 -16.45
N VAL A 19 3.80 -4.39 -15.29
CA VAL A 19 3.94 -3.65 -14.03
C VAL A 19 5.21 -2.82 -14.03
N ILE A 20 6.37 -3.40 -14.38
CA ILE A 20 7.66 -2.68 -14.44
C ILE A 20 7.63 -1.48 -15.37
N ARG A 21 7.01 -1.63 -16.55
CA ARG A 21 6.87 -0.52 -17.51
C ARG A 21 6.15 0.68 -16.90
N LEU A 22 5.28 0.46 -15.91
CA LEU A 22 4.65 1.53 -15.13
C LEU A 22 5.52 1.97 -13.95
N MET A 23 6.11 1.03 -13.20
CA MET A 23 6.86 1.33 -11.99
C MET A 23 8.10 2.17 -12.25
N ILE A 24 8.86 1.92 -13.33
CA ILE A 24 10.11 2.64 -13.60
C ILE A 24 9.88 4.15 -13.78
N PRO A 25 8.99 4.61 -14.68
CA PRO A 25 8.72 6.04 -14.82
C PRO A 25 8.19 6.67 -13.53
N ILE A 26 7.34 5.96 -12.79
CA ILE A 26 6.77 6.45 -11.55
C ILE A 26 7.85 6.60 -10.47
N ALA A 27 8.72 5.59 -10.30
CA ALA A 27 9.80 5.63 -9.34
C ALA A 27 10.79 6.77 -9.62
N ILE A 28 11.14 7.00 -10.88
CA ILE A 28 11.99 8.13 -11.28
C ILE A 28 11.30 9.47 -10.98
N SER A 29 10.02 9.63 -11.37
CA SER A 29 9.27 10.86 -11.08
C SER A 29 9.15 11.13 -9.58
N VAL A 30 8.90 10.09 -8.79
CA VAL A 30 8.84 10.18 -7.33
C VAL A 30 10.19 10.57 -6.75
N LYS A 31 11.28 9.97 -7.23
CA LYS A 31 12.63 10.33 -6.78
C LYS A 31 12.97 11.79 -7.10
N ILE A 32 12.59 12.27 -8.29
CA ILE A 32 12.77 13.68 -8.66
C ILE A 32 11.97 14.58 -7.71
N LEU A 33 10.70 14.26 -7.44
CA LEU A 33 9.85 15.04 -6.53
C LEU A 33 10.38 15.06 -5.09
N GLU A 34 10.95 13.95 -4.63
CA GLU A 34 11.64 13.86 -3.34
C GLU A 34 12.82 14.84 -3.26
N GLU A 35 13.70 14.85 -4.25
CA GLU A 35 14.87 15.76 -4.29
C GLU A 35 14.47 17.25 -4.37
N PHE A 36 13.28 17.55 -4.90
CA PHE A 36 12.71 18.91 -4.90
C PHE A 36 12.02 19.30 -3.58
N GLY A 37 11.99 18.43 -2.57
CA GLY A 37 11.31 18.68 -1.29
C GLY A 37 9.79 18.62 -1.37
N ALA A 38 9.21 18.06 -2.45
CA ALA A 38 7.76 18.01 -2.62
C ALA A 38 7.08 17.12 -1.57
N ILE A 39 7.77 16.07 -1.10
CA ILE A 39 7.27 15.19 -0.04
C ILE A 39 7.22 15.91 1.30
N GLU A 40 8.23 16.73 1.62
CA GLU A 40 8.25 17.56 2.83
C GLU A 40 7.13 18.60 2.81
N PHE A 41 6.94 19.27 1.67
CA PHE A 41 5.83 20.19 1.46
C PHE A 41 4.46 19.51 1.59
N LEU A 42 4.32 18.29 1.06
CA LEU A 42 3.09 17.51 1.25
C LEU A 42 2.89 17.13 2.72
N GLY A 43 3.97 16.81 3.44
CA GLY A 43 3.95 16.52 4.87
C GLY A 43 3.40 17.68 5.69
N SER A 44 3.86 18.91 5.43
CA SER A 44 3.37 20.12 6.12
C SER A 44 1.93 20.46 5.74
N LEU A 45 1.51 20.17 4.50
CA LEU A 45 0.10 20.31 4.10
C LEU A 45 -0.82 19.33 4.83
N LEU A 46 -0.31 18.14 5.17
CA LEU A 46 -1.04 17.10 5.92
C LEU A 46 -0.98 17.30 7.43
N GLU A 47 -0.09 18.15 7.95
CA GLU A 47 0.04 18.47 9.36
C GLU A 47 -1.30 18.88 10.04
N PRO A 48 -2.08 19.86 9.52
CA PRO A 48 -3.35 20.23 10.15
C PRO A 48 -4.36 19.08 10.20
N LEU A 49 -4.33 18.20 9.19
CA LEU A 49 -5.19 17.01 9.15
C LEU A 49 -4.77 15.99 10.23
N MET A 50 -3.47 15.81 10.46
CA MET A 50 -2.98 14.90 11.50
C MET A 50 -3.40 15.38 12.88
N ILE A 51 -3.19 16.68 13.15
CA ILE A 51 -3.60 17.30 14.41
C ILE A 51 -5.11 17.16 14.61
N SER A 52 -5.92 17.37 13.56
CA SER A 52 -7.37 17.25 13.65
C SER A 52 -7.86 15.82 13.89
N ILE A 53 -7.11 14.81 13.45
CA ILE A 53 -7.40 13.39 13.75
C ILE A 53 -6.93 13.03 15.16
N GLY A 54 -6.05 13.82 15.80
CA GLY A 54 -5.49 13.54 17.11
C GLY A 54 -4.12 12.88 17.07
N LEU A 55 -3.38 13.01 15.96
CA LEU A 55 -2.01 12.54 15.82
C LEU A 55 -1.02 13.72 15.87
N PRO A 56 0.25 13.48 16.26
CA PRO A 56 1.31 14.45 16.13
C PRO A 56 1.46 14.92 14.69
N GLY A 57 1.49 16.24 14.49
CA GLY A 57 1.53 16.87 13.16
C GLY A 57 2.67 16.37 12.27
N VAL A 58 3.83 16.08 12.87
CA VAL A 58 5.03 15.56 12.16
C VAL A 58 4.80 14.20 11.49
N LEU A 59 3.81 13.42 11.94
CA LEU A 59 3.43 12.16 11.28
C LEU A 59 2.77 12.40 9.91
N GLY A 60 2.42 13.65 9.59
CA GLY A 60 2.01 14.08 8.25
C GLY A 60 3.07 13.79 7.21
N LEU A 61 4.36 13.97 7.56
CA LEU A 61 5.48 13.63 6.69
C LEU A 61 5.57 12.11 6.46
N VAL A 62 5.39 11.30 7.51
CA VAL A 62 5.39 9.84 7.40
C VAL A 62 4.30 9.37 6.44
N TRP A 63 3.08 9.90 6.59
CA TRP A 63 2.00 9.54 5.68
C TRP A 63 2.20 10.09 4.27
N ALA A 64 2.77 11.30 4.11
CA ALA A 64 3.14 11.82 2.79
C ALA A 64 4.12 10.89 2.05
N VAL A 65 5.17 10.44 2.75
CA VAL A 65 6.12 9.45 2.23
C VAL A 65 5.37 8.18 1.85
N ALA A 66 4.49 7.67 2.72
CA ALA A 66 3.70 6.47 2.44
C ALA A 66 2.84 6.63 1.17
N LEU A 67 2.12 7.75 1.04
CA LEU A 67 1.23 8.05 -0.07
C LEU A 67 1.96 8.11 -1.42
N ILE A 68 3.19 8.64 -1.44
CA ILE A 68 3.94 8.86 -2.68
C ILE A 68 4.82 7.65 -3.04
N THR A 69 5.44 7.01 -2.04
CA THR A 69 6.45 5.95 -2.23
C THR A 69 5.86 4.56 -1.96
N ASN A 70 6.03 4.05 -0.75
CA ASN A 70 5.58 2.74 -0.29
C ASN A 70 5.60 2.69 1.26
N LEU A 71 5.06 1.60 1.81
CA LEU A 71 4.95 1.39 3.26
C LEU A 71 6.30 1.24 3.96
N TRP A 72 7.30 0.63 3.30
CA TRP A 72 8.60 0.37 3.89
C TRP A 72 9.40 1.65 4.10
N THR A 73 9.50 2.50 3.07
CA THR A 73 10.16 3.81 3.17
C THR A 73 9.49 4.67 4.24
N ALA A 74 8.16 4.68 4.31
CA ALA A 74 7.43 5.40 5.35
C ALA A 74 7.73 4.87 6.75
N ALA A 75 7.83 3.55 6.94
CA ALA A 75 8.19 2.96 8.22
C ALA A 75 9.60 3.35 8.68
N LEU A 76 10.57 3.47 7.76
CA LEU A 76 11.92 3.95 8.08
C LEU A 76 11.91 5.41 8.53
N VAL A 77 11.17 6.26 7.80
CA VAL A 77 10.99 7.67 8.16
C VAL A 77 10.27 7.78 9.51
N PHE A 78 9.26 6.95 9.76
CA PHE A 78 8.58 6.87 11.05
C PHE A 78 9.56 6.58 12.18
N VAL A 79 10.37 5.52 12.09
CA VAL A 79 11.34 5.15 13.14
C VAL A 79 12.34 6.28 13.40
N THR A 80 12.76 6.99 12.35
CA THR A 80 13.72 8.11 12.46
C THR A 80 13.09 9.33 13.15
N ILE A 81 11.84 9.68 12.82
CA ILE A 81 11.17 10.86 13.38
C ILE A 81 10.60 10.59 14.77
N SER A 82 10.15 9.36 15.02
CA SER A 82 9.60 8.95 16.32
C SER A 82 10.68 8.67 17.37
N SER A 83 11.95 8.55 16.98
CA SER A 83 13.04 8.41 17.93
C SER A 83 13.13 9.66 18.82
N GLY A 84 12.74 9.52 20.09
CA GLY A 84 12.71 10.62 21.06
C GLY A 84 11.35 11.30 21.23
N MET A 85 10.29 10.84 20.55
CA MET A 85 8.92 11.31 20.79
C MET A 85 8.15 10.36 21.69
N GLU A 86 7.32 10.91 22.58
CA GLU A 86 6.31 10.14 23.32
C GLU A 86 5.09 9.94 22.42
N ILE A 87 5.10 8.85 21.66
CA ILE A 87 3.96 8.44 20.83
C ILE A 87 3.28 7.24 21.51
N THR A 88 1.96 7.27 21.59
CA THR A 88 1.13 6.18 22.11
C THR A 88 0.97 5.06 21.08
N SER A 89 0.71 3.84 21.57
CA SER A 89 0.40 2.70 20.70
C SER A 89 -0.86 2.93 19.87
N ALA A 90 -1.81 3.73 20.37
CA ALA A 90 -3.01 4.16 19.65
C ALA A 90 -2.67 4.99 18.40
N GLU A 91 -1.82 6.03 18.53
CA GLU A 91 -1.42 6.89 17.42
C GLU A 91 -0.67 6.12 16.33
N VAL A 92 0.26 5.23 16.73
CA VAL A 92 0.97 4.36 15.78
C VAL A 92 0.00 3.43 15.04
N THR A 93 -1.00 2.90 15.74
CA THR A 93 -2.02 2.04 15.14
C THR A 93 -2.89 2.81 14.15
N ILE A 94 -3.32 4.03 14.51
CA ILE A 94 -4.12 4.87 13.61
C ILE A 94 -3.32 5.22 12.35
N LEU A 95 -2.06 5.64 12.49
CA LEU A 95 -1.17 5.89 11.36
C LEU A 95 -1.01 4.63 10.48
N GLY A 96 -0.81 3.47 11.10
CA GLY A 96 -0.74 2.18 10.42
C GLY A 96 -1.99 1.87 9.59
N ILE A 97 -3.17 2.10 10.15
CA ILE A 97 -4.45 1.94 9.44
C ILE A 97 -4.55 2.91 8.26
N MET A 98 -4.15 4.18 8.44
CA MET A 98 -4.15 5.17 7.35
C MET A 98 -3.26 4.71 6.19
N MET A 99 -2.06 4.22 6.49
CA MET A 99 -1.12 3.71 5.49
C MET A 99 -1.64 2.43 4.80
N LEU A 100 -2.38 1.59 5.52
CA LEU A 100 -3.00 0.39 4.94
C LEU A 100 -4.02 0.75 3.85
N PHE A 101 -4.86 1.75 4.09
CA PHE A 101 -5.83 2.23 3.10
C PHE A 101 -5.17 3.01 1.96
N ALA A 102 -4.19 3.86 2.28
CA ALA A 102 -3.56 4.75 1.32
C ALA A 102 -2.03 4.76 1.47
N HIS A 103 -1.34 4.14 0.50
CA HIS A 103 0.10 4.16 0.31
C HIS A 103 0.42 4.00 -1.19
N GLY A 104 1.57 4.46 -1.69
CA GLY A 104 1.99 4.21 -3.07
C GLY A 104 0.97 4.64 -4.15
N LEU A 105 0.18 5.68 -3.88
CA LEU A 105 -0.94 6.13 -4.71
C LEU A 105 -0.58 6.27 -6.20
N PRO A 106 0.57 6.86 -6.61
CA PRO A 106 0.91 7.00 -8.02
C PRO A 106 0.90 5.67 -8.78
N LEU A 107 1.44 4.61 -8.18
CA LEU A 107 1.48 3.28 -8.78
C LEU A 107 0.11 2.62 -8.78
N GLU A 108 -0.54 2.62 -7.62
CA GLU A 108 -1.79 1.89 -7.44
C GLU A 108 -2.95 2.48 -8.24
N ILE A 109 -3.03 3.80 -8.35
CA ILE A 109 -4.05 4.47 -9.18
C ILE A 109 -3.85 4.09 -10.65
N ARG A 110 -2.59 4.05 -11.13
CA ARG A 110 -2.29 3.63 -12.50
C ARG A 110 -2.63 2.16 -12.75
N MET A 111 -2.42 1.31 -11.75
CA MET A 111 -2.84 -0.10 -11.82
C MET A 111 -4.37 -0.22 -11.81
N ALA A 112 -5.06 0.53 -10.95
CA ALA A 112 -6.53 0.54 -10.88
C ALA A 112 -7.16 1.05 -12.20
N GLN A 113 -6.55 2.04 -12.84
CA GLN A 113 -6.97 2.51 -14.16
C GLN A 113 -6.85 1.43 -15.25
N LYS A 114 -5.85 0.55 -15.18
CA LYS A 114 -5.77 -0.62 -16.09
C LYS A 114 -6.92 -1.61 -15.87
N CYS A 115 -7.57 -1.58 -14.71
CA CYS A 115 -8.76 -2.38 -14.40
C CYS A 115 -10.08 -1.62 -14.69
N GLY A 116 -10.03 -0.44 -15.30
CA GLY A 116 -11.22 0.36 -15.64
C GLY A 116 -11.76 1.25 -14.52
N VAL A 117 -11.05 1.36 -13.38
CA VAL A 117 -11.45 2.25 -12.28
C VAL A 117 -10.92 3.66 -12.52
N GLY A 118 -11.79 4.67 -12.37
CA GLY A 118 -11.41 6.08 -12.50
C GLY A 118 -10.39 6.52 -11.45
N ALA A 119 -9.42 7.35 -11.83
CA ALA A 119 -8.37 7.83 -10.92
C ALA A 119 -8.93 8.62 -9.74
N VAL A 120 -9.83 9.57 -10.01
CA VAL A 120 -10.45 10.42 -8.97
C VAL A 120 -11.23 9.57 -7.97
N PHE A 121 -12.02 8.60 -8.47
CA PHE A 121 -12.75 7.69 -7.61
C PHE A 121 -11.81 6.88 -6.72
N SER A 122 -10.71 6.35 -7.28
CA SER A 122 -9.70 5.61 -6.50
C SER A 122 -9.06 6.49 -5.41
N ILE A 123 -8.66 7.73 -5.74
CA ILE A 123 -8.08 8.66 -4.77
C ILE A 123 -9.06 8.95 -3.63
N ILE A 124 -10.29 9.34 -3.97
CA ILE A 124 -11.31 9.69 -2.97
C ILE A 124 -11.60 8.49 -2.08
N LEU A 125 -11.76 7.31 -2.66
CA LEU A 125 -12.11 6.13 -1.88
C LEU A 125 -10.98 5.74 -0.93
N ARG A 126 -9.72 5.80 -1.37
CA ARG A 126 -8.56 5.40 -0.55
C ARG A 126 -8.17 6.44 0.50
N VAL A 127 -8.02 7.69 0.09
CA VAL A 127 -7.66 8.78 1.01
C VAL A 127 -8.83 9.09 1.95
N GLY A 128 -10.05 9.09 1.41
CA GLY A 128 -11.26 9.27 2.22
C GLY A 128 -11.46 8.16 3.24
N SER A 129 -11.33 6.88 2.84
CA SER A 129 -11.45 5.76 3.81
C SER A 129 -10.34 5.79 4.86
N ALA A 130 -9.11 6.14 4.51
CA ALA A 130 -8.02 6.32 5.45
C ALA A 130 -8.37 7.37 6.52
N ILE A 131 -8.82 8.56 6.10
CA ILE A 131 -9.19 9.66 7.01
C ILE A 131 -10.39 9.30 7.87
N ILE A 132 -11.48 8.80 7.27
CA ILE A 132 -12.71 8.45 7.99
C ILE A 132 -12.42 7.39 9.05
N THR A 133 -11.63 6.38 8.68
CA THR A 133 -11.29 5.29 9.60
C THR A 133 -10.35 5.79 10.69
N ALA A 134 -9.40 6.68 10.38
CA ALA A 134 -8.54 7.29 11.39
C ALA A 134 -9.33 8.07 12.45
N TYR A 135 -10.31 8.88 12.03
CA TYR A 135 -11.22 9.56 12.96
C TYR A 135 -12.01 8.58 13.83
N LEU A 136 -12.55 7.53 13.22
CA LEU A 136 -13.32 6.52 13.93
C LEU A 136 -12.46 5.82 14.99
N PHE A 137 -11.26 5.40 14.63
CA PHE A 137 -10.34 4.71 15.55
C PHE A 137 -9.81 5.65 16.63
N ASN A 138 -9.50 6.91 16.32
CA ASN A 138 -9.14 7.88 17.35
C ASN A 138 -10.25 8.04 18.39
N TRP A 139 -11.51 8.17 17.92
CA TRP A 139 -12.65 8.27 18.83
C TRP A 139 -12.83 7.00 19.69
N ILE A 140 -12.69 5.82 19.12
CA ILE A 140 -12.79 4.54 19.86
C ILE A 140 -11.66 4.41 20.90
N PHE A 141 -10.42 4.74 20.54
CA PHE A 141 -9.28 4.59 21.44
C PHE A 141 -9.29 5.60 22.58
N THR A 142 -9.60 6.86 22.29
CA THR A 142 -9.69 7.91 23.32
C THR A 142 -10.86 7.69 24.27
N SER A 143 -12.05 7.32 23.76
CA SER A 143 -13.24 7.10 24.61
C SER A 143 -13.10 5.91 25.56
N ASN A 144 -12.40 4.86 25.15
CA ASN A 144 -12.23 3.64 25.94
C ASN A 144 -10.86 3.56 26.64
N SER A 145 -10.01 4.59 26.52
CA SER A 145 -8.63 4.59 27.02
C SER A 145 -7.81 3.36 26.57
N ILE A 146 -8.03 2.92 25.33
CA ILE A 146 -7.36 1.77 24.73
C ILE A 146 -6.01 2.21 24.15
N LEU A 147 -4.95 1.41 24.34
CA LEU A 147 -3.62 1.58 23.73
C LEU A 147 -2.96 2.95 24.02
N GLN A 148 -3.20 3.50 25.20
CA GLN A 148 -2.61 4.77 25.64
C GLN A 148 -1.16 4.63 26.14
N ASP A 149 -0.68 3.40 26.29
CA ASP A 149 0.71 3.13 26.65
C ASP A 149 1.68 3.59 25.56
N GLN A 150 2.85 4.05 25.97
CA GLN A 150 3.91 4.49 25.06
C GLN A 150 4.32 3.35 24.12
N ALA A 151 4.40 3.67 22.82
CA ALA A 151 4.78 2.71 21.80
C ALA A 151 6.27 2.34 21.93
N THR A 152 6.54 1.03 22.00
CA THR A 152 7.92 0.50 21.99
C THR A 152 8.38 0.26 20.55
N ILE A 153 9.41 0.96 20.10
CA ILE A 153 9.99 0.78 18.77
C ILE A 153 11.19 -0.16 18.86
N TYR A 154 11.04 -1.39 18.37
CA TYR A 154 12.09 -2.43 18.42
C TYR A 154 13.11 -2.32 17.27
N ILE A 155 12.89 -1.46 16.29
CA ILE A 155 13.72 -1.35 15.09
C ILE A 155 14.82 -0.32 15.35
N SER A 156 16.09 -0.74 15.27
CA SER A 156 17.24 0.15 15.39
C SER A 156 17.54 0.89 14.08
N THR A 157 17.83 2.19 14.16
CA THR A 157 18.09 3.12 13.04
C THR A 157 19.40 2.92 12.30
N ASN A 158 20.17 1.86 12.60
CA ASN A 158 21.60 1.90 12.41
C ASN A 158 22.13 1.89 10.96
N ASN A 159 21.35 1.67 9.89
CA ASN A 159 21.93 1.52 8.54
C ASN A 159 21.00 1.71 7.30
N LEU A 160 19.87 2.42 7.38
CA LEU A 160 18.81 2.28 6.35
C LEU A 160 18.45 3.53 5.55
N ILE A 161 19.18 4.63 5.69
CA ILE A 161 19.01 5.81 4.83
C ILE A 161 19.91 5.60 3.60
N GLU A 162 19.32 5.65 2.41
CA GLU A 162 20.06 5.60 1.15
C GLU A 162 21.09 6.74 1.13
N SER A 163 22.37 6.37 1.16
CA SER A 163 23.45 7.36 1.22
C SER A 163 23.83 7.89 -0.16
N THR A 164 23.55 7.09 -1.20
CA THR A 164 24.01 7.35 -2.57
C THR A 164 22.92 7.00 -3.59
N TYR A 165 22.87 7.72 -4.72
CA TYR A 165 21.99 7.38 -5.86
C TYR A 165 22.16 5.92 -6.34
N PHE A 166 23.35 5.34 -6.17
CA PHE A 166 23.61 3.94 -6.50
C PHE A 166 22.87 2.96 -5.58
N ASP A 167 22.77 3.28 -4.28
CA ASP A 167 22.02 2.49 -3.31
C ASP A 167 20.52 2.48 -3.68
N TRP A 168 19.99 3.64 -4.08
CA TRP A 168 18.60 3.76 -4.57
C TRP A 168 18.34 2.85 -5.78
N VAL A 169 19.24 2.85 -6.77
CA VAL A 169 19.09 1.98 -7.96
C VAL A 169 19.07 0.51 -7.56
N ILE A 170 19.96 0.09 -6.65
CA ILE A 170 20.01 -1.28 -6.17
C ILE A 170 18.71 -1.65 -5.43
N ASN A 171 18.25 -0.80 -4.51
CA ASN A 171 17.01 -1.01 -3.76
C ASN A 171 15.79 -1.09 -4.69
N GLN A 172 15.78 -0.26 -5.75
CA GLN A 172 14.70 -0.26 -6.73
C GLN A 172 14.68 -1.54 -7.57
N LEU A 173 15.86 -2.05 -7.96
CA LEU A 173 16.00 -3.35 -8.64
C LEU A 173 15.57 -4.51 -7.74
N GLN A 174 16.00 -4.52 -6.48
CA GLN A 174 15.58 -5.51 -5.49
C GLN A 174 14.05 -5.52 -5.32
N SER A 175 13.43 -4.34 -5.23
CA SER A 175 11.97 -4.20 -5.13
C SER A 175 11.26 -4.85 -6.33
N TYR A 176 11.79 -4.68 -7.54
CA TYR A 176 11.21 -5.30 -8.75
C TYR A 176 11.35 -6.82 -8.77
N ILE A 177 12.45 -7.37 -8.24
CA ILE A 177 12.63 -8.81 -8.08
C ILE A 177 11.65 -9.37 -7.04
N ILE A 178 11.46 -8.67 -5.91
CA ILE A 178 10.49 -9.08 -4.89
C ILE A 178 9.06 -9.09 -5.46
N VAL A 179 8.68 -8.06 -6.22
CA VAL A 179 7.39 -8.02 -6.91
C VAL A 179 7.23 -9.19 -7.89
N PHE A 180 8.29 -9.56 -8.62
CA PHE A 180 8.26 -10.75 -9.48
C PHE A 180 7.95 -12.02 -8.69
N ILE A 181 8.67 -12.26 -7.60
CA ILE A 181 8.51 -13.45 -6.74
C ILE A 181 7.10 -13.49 -6.15
N MET A 182 6.61 -12.36 -5.65
CA MET A 182 5.25 -12.26 -5.11
C MET A 182 4.20 -12.60 -6.18
N LEU A 183 4.30 -12.00 -7.37
CA LEU A 183 3.39 -12.30 -8.48
C LEU A 183 3.47 -13.77 -8.89
N PHE A 184 4.66 -14.36 -8.90
CA PHE A 184 4.86 -15.76 -9.22
C PHE A 184 4.12 -16.67 -8.23
N VAL A 185 4.35 -16.46 -6.92
CA VAL A 185 3.65 -17.18 -5.85
C VAL A 185 2.15 -17.00 -5.96
N LEU A 186 1.67 -15.76 -6.16
CA LEU A 186 0.23 -15.48 -6.30
C LEU A 186 -0.36 -16.23 -7.50
N THR A 187 0.30 -16.22 -8.66
CA THR A 187 -0.17 -16.93 -9.85
C THR A 187 -0.19 -18.44 -9.66
N ILE A 188 0.78 -19.02 -8.95
CA ILE A 188 0.78 -20.45 -8.61
C ILE A 188 -0.39 -20.77 -7.69
N VAL A 189 -0.59 -19.98 -6.64
CA VAL A 189 -1.70 -20.18 -5.69
C VAL A 189 -3.04 -20.07 -6.43
N LEU A 190 -3.21 -19.08 -7.31
CA LEU A 190 -4.42 -18.93 -8.12
C LEU A 190 -4.62 -20.12 -9.07
N ASP A 191 -3.60 -20.56 -9.79
CA ASP A 191 -3.70 -21.70 -10.70
C ASP A 191 -4.00 -23.00 -9.91
N LEU A 192 -3.46 -23.17 -8.70
CA LEU A 192 -3.78 -24.28 -7.79
C LEU A 192 -5.24 -24.23 -7.33
N LEU A 193 -5.71 -23.08 -6.86
CA LEU A 193 -7.10 -22.91 -6.43
C LEU A 193 -8.09 -23.18 -7.57
N LYS A 194 -7.75 -22.80 -8.81
CA LYS A 194 -8.55 -23.11 -10.01
C LYS A 194 -8.57 -24.61 -10.27
N HIS A 195 -7.42 -25.27 -10.16
CA HIS A 195 -7.32 -26.71 -10.34
C HIS A 195 -8.20 -27.51 -9.35
N PHE A 196 -8.27 -27.06 -8.09
CA PHE A 196 -9.13 -27.68 -7.07
C PHE A 196 -10.60 -27.25 -7.13
N GLY A 197 -11.00 -26.39 -8.08
CA GLY A 197 -12.37 -25.87 -8.20
C GLY A 197 -12.79 -24.95 -7.03
N LEU A 198 -11.87 -24.57 -6.15
CA LEU A 198 -12.13 -23.67 -5.01
C LEU A 198 -12.55 -22.28 -5.48
N VAL A 199 -12.01 -21.85 -6.62
CA VAL A 199 -12.36 -20.58 -7.25
C VAL A 199 -13.84 -20.51 -7.62
N HIS A 200 -14.41 -21.62 -8.09
CA HIS A 200 -15.83 -21.70 -8.43
C HIS A 200 -16.73 -21.63 -7.18
N LYS A 201 -16.37 -22.39 -6.12
CA LYS A 201 -17.07 -22.36 -4.83
C LYS A 201 -17.06 -20.98 -4.18
N LEU A 202 -15.91 -20.29 -4.22
CA LEU A 202 -15.82 -18.91 -3.76
C LEU A 202 -16.71 -17.97 -4.57
N GLY A 203 -16.78 -18.16 -5.89
CA GLY A 203 -17.68 -17.42 -6.78
C GLY A 203 -19.16 -17.58 -6.43
N GLU A 204 -19.60 -18.79 -6.06
CA GLU A 204 -20.98 -19.05 -5.62
C GLU A 204 -21.30 -18.38 -4.28
N ILE A 205 -20.38 -18.48 -3.31
CA ILE A 205 -20.52 -17.84 -1.98
C ILE A 205 -20.60 -16.31 -2.10
N LEU A 206 -19.81 -15.72 -3.01
CA LEU A 206 -19.75 -14.27 -3.21
C LEU A 206 -20.82 -13.75 -4.19
N SER A 207 -21.49 -14.63 -4.95
CA SER A 207 -22.58 -14.28 -5.87
C SER A 207 -23.66 -13.37 -5.29
N PRO A 208 -24.20 -13.58 -4.06
CA PRO A 208 -25.19 -12.67 -3.48
C PRO A 208 -24.65 -11.24 -3.31
N TYR A 209 -23.38 -11.08 -2.96
CA TYR A 209 -22.75 -9.76 -2.82
C TYR A 209 -22.57 -9.07 -4.18
N PHE A 210 -22.12 -9.81 -5.19
CA PHE A 210 -21.96 -9.26 -6.55
C PHE A 210 -23.28 -8.84 -7.20
N LYS A 211 -24.37 -9.57 -6.93
CA LYS A 211 -25.72 -9.18 -7.34
C LYS A 211 -26.17 -7.88 -6.66
N LEU A 212 -25.80 -7.69 -5.39
CA LEU A 212 -26.11 -6.47 -4.64
C LEU A 212 -25.37 -5.25 -5.20
N MET A 213 -24.18 -5.45 -5.79
CA MET A 213 -23.41 -4.41 -6.49
C MET A 213 -23.81 -4.19 -7.96
N GLY A 214 -24.84 -4.88 -8.47
CA GLY A 214 -25.33 -4.71 -9.85
C GLY A 214 -24.45 -5.35 -10.94
N LEU A 215 -23.47 -6.19 -10.56
CA LEU A 215 -22.63 -6.92 -11.51
C LEU A 215 -23.36 -8.17 -12.01
N SER A 216 -23.81 -8.16 -13.27
CA SER A 216 -24.45 -9.31 -13.92
C SER A 216 -23.48 -10.49 -14.05
N LYS A 217 -24.03 -11.72 -14.07
CA LYS A 217 -23.32 -13.00 -14.18
C LYS A 217 -22.30 -13.08 -15.34
N SER A 218 -22.38 -12.20 -16.33
CA SER A 218 -21.60 -12.19 -17.56
C SER A 218 -20.18 -11.58 -17.46
N VAL A 219 -19.77 -11.02 -16.31
CA VAL A 219 -18.43 -10.42 -16.14
C VAL A 219 -17.52 -11.26 -15.22
N HIS A 220 -17.90 -12.50 -14.90
CA HIS A 220 -17.10 -13.36 -14.02
C HIS A 220 -15.99 -14.12 -14.78
N PRO A 221 -14.69 -13.76 -14.63
CA PRO A 221 -13.59 -14.63 -15.05
C PRO A 221 -13.45 -15.90 -14.18
N LEU A 222 -14.40 -16.12 -13.25
CA LEU A 222 -14.47 -17.24 -12.30
C LEU A 222 -15.49 -18.32 -12.72
N LEU A 223 -16.29 -18.05 -13.76
CA LEU A 223 -17.33 -18.96 -14.28
C LEU A 223 -17.01 -19.50 -15.69
N LEU A 224 -15.82 -19.22 -16.22
CA LEU A 224 -15.25 -19.87 -17.42
C LEU A 224 -14.21 -20.92 -17.01
#